data_AF-A0A3B0ZPC6-F1
#
_entry.id   AF-A0A3B0ZPC6-F1
#
_cell.length_a   1.000
_cell.length_b   1.000
_cell.length_c   1.000
_cell.angle_alpha   90.00
_cell.angle_beta   90.00
_cell.angle_gamma   90.00
#
_symmetry.space_group_name_H-M   'P 1'
#
loop_
_entity.id
_entity.type
_entity.pdbx_description
1 polymer ?
#
loop_
_entity_poly.entity_id
_entity_poly.type
_entity_poly.pdbx_seq_one_letter_code
_entity_poly.pdbx_strand_id
1 'polypeptide(L)'
;MNTAAPTTRFYMPAILALALYLTTTAVLAVPSFARQTGVPCGACHTVFPELTAFGRSFKLSGYTLANMSQIETNGVAGSMKINETPPLSAMLQTGFTHVKKQVPGEQNDNVEFPQDLSFYYAGEISTHMGTFLQMTYSQEEDKFSFDMADIRFASRVTVG
;
A
#
# COMPACT_ATOMS: atom_id res chain seq x y z
N MET A 1 -20.88 -15.10 -48.55
CA MET A 1 -20.05 -15.56 -47.42
C MET A 1 -19.26 -14.37 -46.87
N ASN A 2 -19.63 -13.93 -45.67
CA ASN A 2 -18.79 -13.29 -44.63
C ASN A 2 -19.67 -12.34 -43.79
N THR A 3 -20.26 -12.93 -42.75
CA THR A 3 -20.93 -12.27 -41.64
C THR A 3 -19.87 -11.63 -40.73
N ALA A 4 -19.82 -10.30 -40.68
CA ALA A 4 -19.03 -9.58 -39.67
C ALA A 4 -19.77 -9.68 -38.31
N ALA A 5 -19.09 -10.23 -37.30
CA ALA A 5 -19.64 -10.49 -35.98
C ALA A 5 -19.99 -9.18 -35.23
N PRO A 6 -21.14 -9.12 -34.52
CA PRO A 6 -21.59 -7.93 -33.78
C PRO A 6 -20.96 -7.79 -32.38
N THR A 7 -19.97 -8.62 -32.05
CA THR A 7 -19.51 -8.82 -30.67
C THR A 7 -18.60 -7.70 -30.16
N THR A 8 -17.88 -6.97 -31.03
CA THR A 8 -16.90 -5.95 -30.64
C THR A 8 -17.51 -4.71 -29.97
N ARG A 9 -18.78 -4.38 -30.27
CA ARG A 9 -19.46 -3.17 -29.77
C ARG A 9 -19.83 -3.24 -28.28
N PHE A 10 -19.99 -4.43 -27.71
CA PHE A 10 -20.41 -4.60 -26.31
C PHE A 10 -19.24 -4.65 -25.32
N TYR A 11 -18.05 -5.09 -25.74
CA TYR A 11 -16.88 -5.15 -24.85
C TYR A 11 -16.26 -3.78 -24.60
N MET A 12 -16.35 -2.86 -25.56
CA MET A 12 -15.75 -1.53 -25.47
C MET A 12 -16.28 -0.68 -24.29
N PRO A 13 -17.60 -0.59 -24.03
CA PRO A 13 -18.10 0.10 -22.83
C PRO A 13 -17.77 -0.65 -21.53
N ALA A 14 -17.69 -1.98 -21.55
CA ALA A 14 -17.32 -2.77 -20.36
C ALA A 14 -15.84 -2.59 -19.98
N ILE A 15 -14.94 -2.56 -20.97
CA ILE A 15 -13.52 -2.27 -20.78
C ILE A 15 -13.34 -0.83 -20.28
N LEU A 16 -14.08 0.13 -20.85
CA LEU A 16 -14.03 1.52 -20.40
C LEU A 16 -14.57 1.70 -18.98
N ALA A 17 -15.66 1.01 -18.63
CA ALA A 17 -16.22 1.02 -17.28
C ALA A 17 -15.28 0.37 -16.26
N LEU A 18 -14.63 -0.73 -16.62
CA LEU A 18 -13.60 -1.37 -15.80
C LEU A 18 -12.39 -0.46 -15.62
N ALA A 19 -11.92 0.20 -16.70
CA ALA A 19 -10.83 1.16 -16.64
C ALA A 19 -11.17 2.36 -15.75
N LEU A 20 -12.38 2.92 -15.88
CA LEU A 20 -12.88 4.00 -15.01
C LEU A 20 -13.01 3.55 -13.55
N TYR A 21 -13.46 2.31 -13.30
CA TYR A 21 -13.54 1.75 -11.96
C TYR A 21 -12.15 1.56 -11.32
N LEU A 22 -11.13 1.26 -12.13
CA LEU A 22 -9.74 1.14 -11.69
C LEU A 22 -9.05 2.51 -11.47
N THR A 23 -9.65 3.64 -11.89
CA THR A 23 -9.08 4.99 -11.72
C THR A 23 -9.40 5.65 -10.37
N THR A 24 -9.93 4.90 -9.39
CA THR A 24 -10.05 5.42 -8.02
C THR A 24 -8.67 5.73 -7.48
N THR A 25 -8.32 7.02 -7.49
CA THR A 25 -7.10 7.67 -6.99
C THR A 25 -6.00 6.70 -6.57
N ALA A 26 -4.92 6.62 -7.35
CA ALA A 26 -3.67 6.03 -6.91
C ALA A 26 -3.20 6.79 -5.67
N VAL A 27 -3.59 6.31 -4.49
CA VAL A 27 -3.10 6.83 -3.24
C VAL A 27 -1.79 6.09 -3.00
N LEU A 28 -0.69 6.83 -2.97
CA LEU A 28 0.63 6.38 -2.49
C LEU A 28 0.60 6.16 -0.95
N ALA A 29 -0.42 5.48 -0.46
CA ALA A 29 -0.56 5.08 0.93
C ALA A 29 -0.41 3.57 0.98
N VAL A 30 0.06 3.08 2.12
CA VAL A 30 0.07 1.66 2.42
C VAL A 30 -1.38 1.23 2.71
N PRO A 31 -2.06 0.51 1.80
CA PRO A 31 -3.51 0.29 1.90
C PRO A 31 -3.92 -0.47 3.17
N SER A 32 -3.04 -1.31 3.72
CA SER A 32 -3.30 -2.03 4.96
C SER A 32 -3.41 -1.09 6.18
N PHE A 33 -2.56 -0.06 6.29
CA PHE A 33 -2.70 0.96 7.35
C PHE A 33 -3.93 1.84 7.17
N ALA A 34 -4.24 2.21 5.92
CA ALA A 34 -5.46 2.97 5.62
C ALA A 34 -6.72 2.20 6.03
N ARG A 35 -6.76 0.90 5.72
CA ARG A 35 -7.86 0.01 6.10
C ARG A 35 -7.95 -0.22 7.61
N GLN A 36 -6.81 -0.35 8.28
CA GLN A 36 -6.76 -0.52 9.73
C GLN A 36 -7.28 0.71 10.48
N THR A 37 -6.87 1.91 10.07
CA THR A 37 -7.13 3.14 10.82
C THR A 37 -8.39 3.88 10.35
N GLY A 38 -8.76 3.73 9.08
CA GLY A 38 -9.87 4.44 8.46
C GLY A 38 -9.66 5.96 8.34
N VAL A 39 -8.44 6.46 8.52
CA VAL A 39 -8.14 7.91 8.46
C VAL A 39 -7.64 8.33 7.07
N PRO A 40 -7.90 9.58 6.63
CA PRO A 40 -7.38 10.08 5.37
C PRO A 40 -5.86 10.26 5.42
N CYS A 41 -5.19 10.26 4.26
CA CYS A 41 -3.73 10.37 4.14
C CYS A 41 -3.15 11.60 4.85
N GLY A 42 -3.84 12.75 4.73
CA GLY A 42 -3.47 14.01 5.37
C GLY A 42 -3.55 13.99 6.90
N ALA A 43 -4.21 12.99 7.51
CA ALA A 43 -4.14 12.79 8.95
C ALA A 43 -2.76 12.28 9.36
N CYS A 44 -2.10 11.44 8.54
CA CYS A 44 -0.79 10.88 8.84
C CYS A 44 0.37 11.74 8.33
N HIS A 45 0.25 12.34 7.13
CA HIS A 45 1.34 13.07 6.47
C HIS A 45 0.99 14.53 6.19
N THR A 46 1.97 15.43 6.39
CA THR A 46 1.90 16.83 5.93
C THR A 46 2.35 16.93 4.47
N VAL A 47 3.54 16.39 4.19
CA VAL A 47 4.10 16.13 2.86
C VAL A 47 4.83 14.80 3.00
N PHE A 48 4.48 13.77 2.21
CA PHE A 48 5.21 12.51 2.28
C PHE A 48 6.70 12.76 2.01
N PRO A 49 7.63 12.24 2.84
CA PRO A 49 7.45 11.25 3.93
C PRO A 49 7.23 11.82 5.34
N GLU A 50 7.18 13.14 5.53
CA GLU A 50 7.01 13.80 6.83
C GLU A 50 5.66 13.45 7.50
N LEU A 51 5.70 13.15 8.79
CA LEU A 51 4.51 12.77 9.58
C LEU A 51 3.94 13.97 10.34
N THR A 52 2.61 14.03 10.43
CA THR A 52 1.89 14.93 11.36
C THR A 52 2.12 14.50 12.83
N ALA A 53 1.60 15.28 13.79
CA ALA A 53 1.57 14.85 15.19
C ALA A 53 0.81 13.52 15.40
N PHE A 54 -0.31 13.32 14.69
CA PHE A 54 -1.05 12.07 14.71
C PHE A 54 -0.22 10.92 14.14
N GLY A 55 0.39 11.09 12.96
CA GLY A 55 1.22 10.06 12.32
C GLY A 55 2.40 9.63 13.19
N ARG A 56 3.05 10.59 13.87
CA ARG A 56 4.11 10.30 14.85
C ARG A 56 3.57 9.52 16.05
N SER A 57 2.43 9.92 16.61
CA SER A 57 1.79 9.21 17.72
C SER A 57 1.42 7.77 17.33
N PHE A 58 0.88 7.56 16.13
CA PHE A 58 0.57 6.23 15.61
C PHE A 58 1.81 5.33 15.54
N LYS A 59 2.90 5.84 14.96
CA LYS A 59 4.20 5.15 14.90
C LYS A 59 4.81 4.88 16.28
N LEU A 60 4.74 5.83 17.21
CA LEU A 60 5.24 5.68 18.58
C LEU A 60 4.37 4.72 19.42
N SER A 61 3.08 4.60 19.09
CA SER A 61 2.17 3.63 19.71
C SER A 61 2.31 2.23 19.11
N GLY A 62 3.35 1.97 18.30
CA GLY A 62 3.63 0.65 17.75
C GLY A 62 2.68 0.21 16.64
N TYR A 63 2.05 1.15 15.93
CA TYR A 63 1.13 0.85 14.82
C TYR A 63 -0.14 0.08 15.22
N THR A 64 -0.56 0.13 16.50
CA THR A 64 -1.71 -0.64 17.05
C THR A 64 -3.01 0.15 17.16
N LEU A 65 -3.08 1.35 16.58
CA LEU A 65 -4.36 2.05 16.48
C LEU A 65 -5.19 1.37 15.38
N ALA A 66 -6.27 0.68 15.76
CA ALA A 66 -7.21 0.07 14.84
C ALA A 66 -8.62 0.66 15.02
N ASN A 67 -9.28 0.90 13.90
CA ASN A 67 -10.67 1.30 13.77
C ASN A 67 -11.38 0.38 12.77
N MET A 68 -11.11 -0.91 12.90
CA MET A 68 -11.71 -1.98 12.10
C MET A 68 -12.10 -3.13 13.02
N SER A 69 -12.90 -4.06 12.52
CA SER A 69 -13.30 -5.22 13.31
C SER A 69 -12.09 -6.10 13.63
N GLN A 70 -12.05 -6.58 14.88
CA GLN A 70 -10.96 -7.38 15.42
C GLN A 70 -11.51 -8.70 15.96
N ILE A 71 -10.78 -9.77 15.72
CA ILE A 71 -11.02 -11.07 16.33
C ILE A 71 -10.43 -11.03 17.73
N GLU A 72 -11.28 -11.22 18.73
CA GLU A 72 -10.87 -11.27 20.13
C GLU A 72 -10.91 -12.71 20.64
N THR A 73 -9.87 -13.10 21.38
CA THR A 73 -9.85 -14.38 22.09
C THR A 73 -9.47 -14.15 23.55
N ASN A 74 -10.18 -14.81 24.46
CA ASN A 74 -9.91 -14.78 25.88
C ASN A 74 -9.41 -16.16 26.29
N GLY A 75 -8.09 -16.28 26.46
CA GLY A 75 -7.44 -17.53 26.86
C GLY A 75 -6.88 -17.46 28.27
N VAL A 76 -6.36 -18.60 28.75
CA VAL A 76 -5.66 -18.71 30.05
C VAL A 76 -4.42 -17.80 30.10
N ALA A 77 -3.83 -17.49 28.95
CA ALA A 77 -2.69 -16.60 28.79
C ALA A 77 -3.06 -15.11 28.65
N GLY A 78 -4.35 -14.76 28.71
CA GLY A 78 -4.85 -13.38 28.57
C GLY A 78 -5.76 -13.17 27.36
N SER A 79 -6.25 -11.94 27.23
CA SER A 79 -7.06 -11.48 26.10
C SER A 79 -6.15 -11.01 24.96
N MET A 80 -6.38 -11.50 23.74
CA MET A 80 -5.69 -11.05 22.54
C MET A 80 -6.68 -10.52 21.52
N LYS A 81 -6.26 -9.46 20.81
CA LYS A 81 -7.00 -8.87 19.70
C LYS A 81 -6.10 -8.85 18.46
N ILE A 82 -6.69 -9.15 17.31
CA ILE A 82 -6.03 -9.06 16.01
C ILE A 82 -7.03 -8.58 14.96
N ASN A 83 -6.58 -7.80 13.99
CA ASN A 83 -7.42 -7.33 12.89
C ASN A 83 -8.03 -8.51 12.12
N GLU A 84 -9.32 -8.43 11.80
CA GLU A 84 -10.01 -9.47 11.02
C GLU A 84 -9.42 -9.64 9.61
N THR A 85 -8.91 -8.55 9.02
CA THR A 85 -8.22 -8.61 7.73
C THR A 85 -6.70 -8.53 7.96
N PRO A 86 -5.92 -9.49 7.44
CA PRO A 86 -4.46 -9.46 7.55
C PRO A 86 -3.86 -8.15 7.05
N PRO A 87 -2.79 -7.64 7.68
CA PRO A 87 -2.19 -6.35 7.34
C PRO A 87 -1.31 -6.41 6.07
N LEU A 88 -1.80 -7.08 5.03
CA LEU A 88 -1.13 -7.25 3.75
C LEU A 88 -1.65 -6.23 2.73
N SER A 89 -0.75 -5.74 1.89
CA SER A 89 -1.08 -4.97 0.69
C SER A 89 0.06 -4.99 -0.32
N ALA A 90 -0.19 -4.56 -1.55
CA ALA A 90 0.81 -4.46 -2.61
C ALA A 90 0.60 -3.19 -3.44
N MET A 91 1.65 -2.73 -4.10
CA MET A 91 1.65 -1.57 -4.97
C MET A 91 2.42 -1.89 -6.26
N LEU A 92 1.84 -1.51 -7.39
CA LEU A 92 2.45 -1.61 -8.71
C LEU A 92 2.72 -0.18 -9.22
N GLN A 93 3.97 0.12 -9.53
CA GLN A 93 4.37 1.35 -10.19
C GLN A 93 4.85 1.04 -11.61
N THR A 94 4.46 1.89 -12.55
CA THR A 94 4.82 1.77 -13.97
C THR A 94 5.37 3.10 -14.46
N GLY A 95 6.44 3.08 -15.24
CA GLY A 95 7.13 4.27 -15.72
C GLY A 95 6.94 4.48 -17.22
N PHE A 96 6.85 5.75 -17.63
CA PHE A 96 7.03 6.16 -19.02
C PHE A 96 7.93 7.39 -19.05
N THR A 97 9.02 7.30 -19.80
CA THR A 97 9.99 8.39 -19.93
C THR A 97 10.16 8.77 -21.39
N HIS A 98 10.11 10.08 -21.66
CA HIS A 98 10.41 10.69 -22.96
C HIS A 98 11.37 11.87 -22.76
N VAL A 99 12.47 11.91 -23.50
CA VAL A 99 13.43 13.02 -23.41
C VAL A 99 13.32 13.97 -24.60
N LYS A 100 13.37 15.28 -24.30
CA LYS A 100 13.24 16.34 -25.32
C LYS A 100 14.39 16.34 -26.34
N LYS A 101 15.59 15.93 -25.90
CA LYS A 101 16.78 15.78 -26.75
C LYS A 101 17.20 14.33 -26.70
N GLN A 102 17.06 13.63 -27.82
CA GLN A 102 17.42 12.22 -27.92
C GLN A 102 18.93 12.02 -27.68
N VAL A 103 19.25 11.02 -26.86
CA VAL A 103 20.62 10.56 -26.67
C VAL A 103 21.00 9.70 -27.90
N PRO A 104 22.09 10.03 -28.62
CA PRO A 104 22.50 9.25 -29.78
C PRO A 104 22.75 7.78 -29.41
N GLY A 105 22.14 6.85 -30.15
CA GLY A 105 22.29 5.41 -29.93
C GLY A 105 21.28 4.79 -28.96
N GLU A 106 20.50 5.60 -28.24
CA GLU A 106 19.50 5.14 -27.27
C GLU A 106 18.07 5.37 -27.77
N GLN A 107 17.14 4.54 -27.27
CA GLN A 107 15.71 4.70 -27.51
C GLN A 107 15.19 5.91 -26.73
N ASN A 108 14.36 6.77 -27.37
CA ASN A 108 13.85 7.99 -26.75
C ASN A 108 12.64 7.75 -25.81
N ASP A 109 11.81 6.77 -26.16
CA ASP A 109 10.64 6.37 -25.38
C ASP A 109 10.97 5.11 -24.61
N ASN A 110 10.86 5.14 -23.28
CA ASN A 110 11.02 3.94 -22.45
C ASN A 110 9.76 3.66 -21.65
N VAL A 111 9.32 2.41 -21.64
CA VAL A 111 8.18 1.92 -20.85
C VAL A 111 8.71 0.90 -19.86
N GLU A 112 8.48 1.15 -18.58
CA GLU A 112 8.92 0.28 -17.47
C GLU A 112 7.70 -0.38 -16.84
N PHE A 113 7.59 -1.70 -17.03
CA PHE A 113 6.46 -2.50 -16.54
C PHE A 113 6.92 -3.83 -15.93
N PRO A 114 6.84 -4.00 -14.59
CA PRO A 114 6.73 -2.94 -13.60
C PRO A 114 8.01 -2.09 -13.56
N GLN A 115 7.89 -0.82 -13.18
CA GLN A 115 9.05 -0.05 -12.70
C GLN A 115 9.42 -0.56 -11.30
N ASP A 116 8.44 -0.53 -10.40
CA ASP A 116 8.55 -1.10 -9.05
C ASP A 116 7.32 -1.95 -8.69
N LEU A 117 7.55 -3.04 -7.97
CA LEU A 117 6.51 -3.89 -7.38
C LEU A 117 6.78 -4.04 -5.87
N SER A 118 5.96 -3.39 -5.05
CA SER A 118 6.10 -3.40 -3.59
C SER A 118 5.07 -4.30 -2.91
N PHE A 119 5.49 -5.03 -1.89
CA PHE A 119 4.67 -5.81 -0.98
C PHE A 119 4.82 -5.27 0.44
N TYR A 120 3.70 -5.17 1.16
CA TYR A 120 3.65 -4.61 2.50
C TYR A 120 3.08 -5.60 3.49
N TYR A 121 3.75 -5.76 4.63
CA TYR A 121 3.20 -6.33 5.85
C TYR A 121 3.20 -5.24 6.92
N ALA A 122 2.12 -4.47 6.95
CA ALA A 122 2.05 -3.19 7.64
C ALA A 122 0.72 -3.03 8.37
N GLY A 123 0.76 -3.17 9.70
CA GLY A 123 -0.41 -3.12 10.56
C GLY A 123 -0.14 -3.66 11.97
N GLU A 124 -1.20 -3.69 12.78
CA GLU A 124 -1.24 -4.35 14.08
C GLU A 124 -1.15 -5.87 13.90
N ILE A 125 -0.31 -6.51 14.72
CA ILE A 125 -0.15 -7.96 14.77
C ILE A 125 -0.48 -8.54 16.16
N SER A 126 -0.53 -7.69 17.19
CA SER A 126 -1.06 -8.00 18.52
C SER A 126 -1.50 -6.72 19.24
N THR A 127 -2.16 -6.85 20.38
CA THR A 127 -2.64 -5.72 21.21
C THR A 127 -1.58 -4.64 21.48
N HIS A 128 -0.30 -5.01 21.53
CA HIS A 128 0.80 -4.08 21.82
C HIS A 128 1.92 -4.12 20.78
N MET A 129 1.73 -4.81 19.65
CA MET A 129 2.73 -4.91 18.59
C MET A 129 2.16 -4.67 17.20
N GLY A 130 2.96 -3.99 16.38
CA GLY A 130 2.67 -3.80 14.97
C GLY A 130 3.95 -3.74 14.14
N THR A 131 3.77 -3.80 12.83
CA THR A 131 4.86 -3.86 11.85
C THR A 131 4.67 -2.82 10.76
N PHE A 132 5.78 -2.42 10.14
CA PHE A 132 5.83 -1.81 8.82
C PHE A 132 7.00 -2.44 8.07
N LEU A 133 6.70 -3.50 7.33
CA LEU A 133 7.62 -4.13 6.41
C LEU A 133 7.21 -3.76 4.98
N GLN A 134 8.18 -3.33 4.17
CA GLN A 134 8.04 -3.08 2.74
C GLN A 134 9.18 -3.79 2.01
N MET A 135 8.83 -4.67 1.09
CA MET A 135 9.75 -5.32 0.16
C MET A 135 9.41 -4.87 -1.25
N THR A 136 10.39 -4.41 -2.02
CA THR A 136 10.18 -3.93 -3.38
C THR A 136 11.10 -4.64 -4.35
N TYR A 137 10.55 -5.10 -5.47
CA TYR A 137 11.32 -5.45 -6.65
C TYR A 137 11.43 -4.20 -7.53
N SER A 138 12.64 -3.82 -7.92
CA SER A 138 12.89 -2.74 -8.87
C SER A 138 13.48 -3.30 -10.16
N GLN A 139 12.89 -2.93 -11.30
CA GLN A 139 13.35 -3.38 -12.62
C GLN A 139 14.73 -2.80 -12.97
N GLU A 140 15.02 -1.56 -12.53
CA GLU A 140 16.31 -0.91 -12.79
C GLU A 140 17.48 -1.68 -12.16
N GLU A 141 17.26 -2.22 -10.96
CA GLU A 141 18.28 -2.92 -10.19
C GLU A 141 18.22 -4.45 -10.32
N ASP A 142 17.17 -4.98 -10.98
CA ASP A 142 16.79 -6.39 -11.09
C ASP A 142 16.93 -7.18 -9.77
N LYS A 143 16.48 -6.58 -8.67
CA LYS A 143 16.62 -7.17 -7.33
C LYS A 143 15.47 -6.78 -6.42
N PHE A 144 15.31 -7.58 -5.36
CA PHE A 144 14.46 -7.25 -4.24
C PHE A 144 15.27 -6.51 -3.17
N SER A 145 14.71 -5.43 -2.65
CA SER A 145 15.21 -4.66 -1.51
C SER A 145 14.15 -4.58 -0.41
N PHE A 146 14.59 -4.28 0.82
CA PHE A 146 13.71 -3.86 1.89
C PHE A 146 13.81 -2.35 2.05
N ASP A 147 12.77 -1.62 1.68
CA ASP A 147 12.72 -0.17 1.85
C ASP A 147 12.42 0.20 3.31
N MET A 148 11.60 -0.62 3.97
CA MET A 148 11.20 -0.45 5.36
C MET A 148 11.19 -1.80 6.07
N ALA A 149 11.81 -1.85 7.25
CA ALA A 149 11.78 -3.01 8.14
C ALA A 149 11.65 -2.54 9.59
N ASP A 150 10.41 -2.33 10.04
CA ASP A 150 10.12 -1.84 11.39
C ASP A 150 9.14 -2.79 12.11
N ILE A 151 9.50 -3.21 13.32
CA ILE A 151 8.65 -4.00 14.22
C ILE A 151 8.69 -3.30 15.56
N ARG A 152 7.52 -2.99 16.12
CA ARG A 152 7.42 -2.18 17.33
C ARG A 152 6.54 -2.83 18.36
N PHE A 153 7.03 -2.87 19.59
CA PHE A 153 6.22 -3.06 20.78
C PHE A 153 6.02 -1.71 21.46
N ALA A 154 4.79 -1.40 21.86
CA ALA A 154 4.49 -0.20 22.63
C ALA A 154 3.39 -0.47 23.66
N SER A 155 3.64 -0.04 24.90
CA SER A 155 2.66 -0.07 25.97
C SER A 155 2.63 1.28 26.67
N ARG A 156 1.45 1.72 27.11
CA ARG A 156 1.29 2.94 27.91
C ARG A 156 1.19 2.57 29.37
N VAL A 157 2.00 3.21 30.21
CA VAL A 157 1.95 3.09 31.66
C VAL A 157 1.72 4.49 32.22
N THR A 158 0.79 4.62 33.17
CA THR A 158 0.60 5.87 33.91
C THR A 158 1.57 5.86 35.08
N VAL A 159 2.47 6.85 35.13
CA VAL A 159 3.41 7.03 36.25
C VAL A 159 2.86 8.17 37.11
N GLY A 160 2.59 7.88 38.38
CA GLY A 160 2.14 8.84 39.40
C GLY A 160 3.29 9.44 40.18
#